data_AF-A0A1B0FAL0-F1
#
_entry.id   AF-A0A1B0FAL0-F1
#
_cell.length_a   1.000
_cell.length_b   1.000
_cell.length_c   1.000
_cell.angle_alpha   90.00
_cell.angle_beta   90.00
_cell.angle_gamma   90.00
#
_symmetry.space_group_name_H-M   'P 1'
#
loop_
_entity.id
_entity.type
_entity.pdbx_description
1 polymer ?
#
loop_
_entity_poly.entity_id
_entity_poly.type
_entity_poly.pdbx_seq_one_letter_code
_entity_poly.pdbx_strand_id
1 'polypeptide(L)'
;RTLENHYLKVGVLLLHDVFESFRKVCENIYNLDPYQYYTAPGLCWDAMSKTTEINLELLTDIDIYNFIVRDVRGCILLVFWLYSVVDSKYIGNYDSNKESNYLIYLDVNNLFSYA
;
A
#
# COMPACT_ATOMS: atom_id res chain seq x y z
N ARG A 1 -25.21 -25.03 -9.44
CA ARG A 1 -24.22 -26.13 -9.57
C ARG A 1 -23.22 -25.94 -10.71
N THR A 2 -23.61 -25.80 -11.99
CA THR A 2 -22.63 -25.61 -13.09
C THR A 2 -21.96 -24.24 -13.08
N LEU A 3 -22.68 -23.15 -12.82
CA LEU A 3 -22.12 -21.79 -12.76
C LEU A 3 -21.19 -21.59 -11.55
N GLU A 4 -21.50 -22.15 -10.39
CA GLU A 4 -20.65 -22.11 -9.19
C GLU A 4 -19.29 -22.79 -9.44
N ASN A 5 -19.28 -23.94 -10.12
CA ASN A 5 -18.05 -24.63 -10.49
C ASN A 5 -17.20 -23.83 -11.50
N HIS A 6 -17.83 -23.09 -12.42
CA HIS A 6 -17.11 -22.22 -13.35
C HIS A 6 -16.53 -20.99 -12.65
N TYR A 7 -17.28 -20.34 -11.76
CA TYR A 7 -16.80 -19.20 -10.98
C TYR A 7 -15.60 -19.58 -10.10
N LEU A 8 -15.70 -20.71 -9.38
CA LEU A 8 -14.60 -21.22 -8.57
C LEU A 8 -13.37 -21.53 -9.42
N LYS A 9 -13.55 -22.18 -10.58
CA LYS A 9 -12.46 -22.49 -11.51
C LYS A 9 -11.78 -21.22 -12.01
N VAL A 10 -12.54 -20.19 -12.39
CA VAL A 10 -11.99 -18.91 -12.83
C VAL A 10 -11.21 -18.24 -11.71
N GLY A 11 -11.74 -18.22 -10.47
CA GLY A 11 -11.03 -17.66 -9.32
C GLY A 11 -9.69 -18.35 -9.04
N VAL A 12 -9.65 -19.68 -9.10
CA VAL A 12 -8.41 -20.46 -8.90
C VAL A 12 -7.41 -20.21 -10.03
N LEU A 13 -7.86 -20.17 -11.29
CA LEU A 13 -6.99 -19.93 -12.43
C LEU A 13 -6.40 -18.51 -12.43
N LEU A 14 -7.20 -17.49 -12.08
CA LEU A 14 -6.73 -16.12 -11.95
C LEU A 14 -5.71 -15.98 -10.81
N LEU A 15 -5.99 -16.60 -9.66
CA LEU A 15 -5.05 -16.60 -8.54
C LEU A 15 -3.73 -17.27 -8.93
N HIS A 16 -3.79 -18.41 -9.61
CA HIS A 16 -2.61 -19.11 -10.10
C HIS A 16 -1.78 -18.23 -11.03
N ASP A 17 -2.41 -17.60 -12.03
CA ASP A 17 -1.71 -16.74 -13.01
C ASP A 17 -1.05 -15.53 -12.34
N VAL A 18 -1.78 -14.83 -11.46
CA VAL A 18 -1.24 -13.70 -10.68
C VAL A 18 -0.09 -14.15 -9.80
N PHE A 19 -0.21 -15.31 -9.13
CA PHE A 19 0.82 -15.80 -8.22
C PHE A 19 2.07 -16.29 -8.95
N GLU A 20 1.96 -16.94 -10.11
CA GLU A 20 3.12 -17.30 -10.93
C GLU A 20 3.86 -16.07 -11.45
N SER A 21 3.13 -15.02 -11.87
CA SER A 21 3.74 -13.75 -12.25
C SER A 21 4.49 -13.11 -11.07
N PHE A 22 3.87 -13.10 -9.90
CA PHE A 22 4.49 -12.61 -8.67
C PHE A 22 5.77 -13.36 -8.31
N ARG A 23 5.78 -14.70 -8.39
CA ARG A 23 6.98 -15.53 -8.16
C ARG A 23 8.13 -15.15 -9.09
N LYS A 24 7.86 -15.03 -10.40
CA LYS A 24 8.87 -14.64 -11.39
C LYS A 24 9.45 -13.26 -11.10
N VAL A 25 8.61 -12.30 -10.70
CA VAL A 25 9.07 -10.94 -10.34
C VAL A 25 9.97 -10.99 -9.10
N CYS A 26 9.58 -11.71 -8.06
CA CYS A 26 10.37 -11.82 -6.83
C CYS A 26 11.70 -12.54 -7.05
N GLU A 27 11.72 -13.60 -7.85
CA GLU A 27 12.95 -14.30 -8.23
C GLU A 27 13.88 -13.38 -9.03
N ASN A 28 13.34 -12.63 -9.99
CA ASN A 28 14.15 -11.73 -10.82
C ASN A 28 14.72 -10.52 -10.05
N ILE A 29 13.94 -9.93 -9.13
CA ILE A 29 14.33 -8.70 -8.42
C ILE A 29 15.11 -9.02 -7.14
N TYR A 30 14.63 -9.97 -6.34
CA TYR A 30 15.16 -10.25 -5.00
C TYR A 30 15.92 -11.58 -4.94
N ASN A 31 15.80 -12.42 -5.96
CA ASN A 31 16.29 -13.81 -5.93
C ASN A 31 15.75 -14.55 -4.69
N LEU A 32 14.45 -14.37 -4.43
CA LEU A 32 13.68 -15.00 -3.35
C LEU A 32 12.38 -15.57 -3.93
N ASP A 33 11.96 -16.74 -3.46
CA ASP A 33 10.68 -17.35 -3.85
C ASP A 33 9.59 -17.01 -2.83
N PRO A 34 8.53 -16.26 -3.20
CA PRO A 34 7.48 -15.86 -2.27
C PRO A 34 6.70 -17.05 -1.70
N TYR A 35 6.78 -18.24 -2.30
CA TYR A 35 6.19 -19.46 -1.75
C TYR A 35 6.81 -19.89 -0.40
N GLN A 36 8.04 -19.44 -0.10
CA GLN A 36 8.72 -19.75 1.16
C GLN A 36 8.23 -18.90 2.35
N TYR A 37 7.36 -17.91 2.10
CA TYR A 37 6.91 -16.96 3.11
C TYR A 37 5.39 -17.07 3.30
N TYR A 38 4.95 -16.92 4.55
CA TYR A 38 3.53 -16.93 4.88
C TYR A 38 2.79 -15.69 4.34
N THR A 39 3.47 -14.55 4.27
CA THR A 39 2.88 -13.25 3.90
C THR A 39 3.89 -12.37 3.16
N ALA A 40 3.39 -11.40 2.39
CA ALA A 40 4.22 -10.45 1.66
C ALA A 40 5.15 -9.61 2.57
N PRO A 41 4.76 -9.16 3.77
CA PRO A 41 5.69 -8.47 4.68
C PRO A 41 6.91 -9.31 5.07
N GLY A 42 6.76 -10.63 5.24
CA GLY A 42 7.88 -11.53 5.53
C GLY A 42 8.88 -11.59 4.38
N LEU A 43 8.37 -11.69 3.15
CA LEU A 43 9.18 -11.59 1.93
C LEU A 43 9.87 -10.23 1.82
N CYS A 44 9.15 -9.13 2.02
CA CYS A 44 9.70 -7.78 1.93
C CYS A 44 10.80 -7.54 2.98
N TRP A 45 10.64 -8.09 4.18
CA TRP A 45 11.63 -8.00 5.24
C TRP A 45 12.93 -8.71 4.87
N ASP A 46 12.84 -9.92 4.31
CA ASP A 46 14.01 -10.67 3.88
C ASP A 46 14.66 -10.05 2.64
N ALA A 47 13.85 -9.57 1.68
CA ALA A 47 14.33 -8.81 0.54
C ALA A 47 15.10 -7.54 0.96
N MET A 48 14.58 -6.80 1.94
CA MET A 48 15.25 -5.63 2.52
C MET A 48 16.56 -6.02 3.19
N SER A 49 16.56 -7.06 4.02
CA SER A 49 17.75 -7.54 4.72
C SER A 49 18.84 -7.99 3.75
N LYS A 50 18.47 -8.71 2.68
CA LYS A 50 19.38 -9.15 1.62
C LYS A 50 19.94 -8.00 0.79
N THR A 51 19.13 -6.97 0.51
CA THR A 51 19.55 -5.81 -0.29
C THR A 51 20.48 -4.88 0.50
N THR A 52 20.23 -4.73 1.80
CA THR A 52 21.00 -3.84 2.69
C THR A 52 22.16 -4.54 3.40
N GLU A 53 22.19 -5.87 3.37
CA GLU A 53 23.15 -6.74 4.08
C GLU A 53 23.19 -6.48 5.59
N ILE A 54 22.08 -5.97 6.15
CA ILE A 54 22.00 -5.66 7.58
C ILE A 54 21.72 -6.92 8.40
N ASN A 55 22.47 -7.08 9.49
CA ASN A 55 22.20 -8.11 10.49
C ASN A 55 21.54 -7.46 11.70
N LEU A 56 20.24 -7.69 11.85
CA LEU A 56 19.45 -7.16 12.97
C LEU A 56 19.58 -8.07 14.18
N GLU A 57 19.79 -7.47 15.35
CA GLU A 57 19.78 -8.17 16.63
C GLU A 57 18.34 -8.46 17.07
N LEU A 58 18.13 -9.61 17.72
CA LEU A 58 16.84 -9.95 18.29
C LEU A 58 16.57 -9.09 19.52
N LEU A 59 15.46 -8.35 19.50
CA LEU A 59 15.00 -7.59 20.67
C LEU A 59 14.48 -8.54 21.76
N THR A 60 15.29 -8.76 22.78
CA THR A 60 14.93 -9.61 23.94
C THR A 60 14.42 -8.82 25.15
N ASP A 61 14.74 -7.53 25.22
CA ASP A 61 14.35 -6.66 26.33
C ASP A 61 12.95 -6.07 26.09
N ILE A 62 12.04 -6.36 27.02
CA ILE A 62 10.64 -5.92 26.96
C ILE A 62 10.50 -4.41 27.19
N ASP A 63 11.38 -3.79 27.96
CA ASP A 63 11.33 -2.35 28.23
C ASP A 63 11.74 -1.57 26.98
N ILE A 64 12.75 -2.05 26.26
CA ILE A 64 13.16 -1.50 24.95
C ILE A 64 12.03 -1.67 23.93
N TYR A 65 11.42 -2.86 23.87
CA TYR A 65 10.29 -3.11 22.97
C TYR A 65 9.13 -2.14 23.25
N ASN A 66 8.73 -2.02 24.52
CA ASN A 66 7.64 -1.13 24.93
C ASN A 66 7.97 0.33 24.65
N PHE A 67 9.23 0.74 24.82
CA PHE A 67 9.68 2.09 24.49
C PHE A 67 9.46 2.41 23.00
N ILE A 68 9.88 1.51 22.10
CA ILE A 68 9.72 1.68 20.65
C ILE A 68 8.23 1.71 20.28
N VAL A 69 7.47 0.68 20.68
CA VAL A 69 6.07 0.53 20.28
C VAL A 69 5.20 1.68 20.79
N ARG A 70 5.50 2.22 21.97
CA ARG A 70 4.77 3.37 22.54
C ARG A 70 4.89 4.62 21.66
N ASP A 71 5.96 4.78 20.89
CA ASP A 71 6.22 5.98 20.09
C ASP A 71 5.90 5.79 18.60
N VAL A 72 5.62 4.56 18.16
CA VAL A 72 5.11 4.28 16.81
C VAL A 72 3.73 4.95 16.62
N ARG A 73 3.59 5.72 15.54
CA ARG A 73 2.33 6.36 15.12
C ARG A 73 2.00 5.93 13.70
N GLY A 74 0.72 5.82 13.39
CA GLY A 74 0.24 5.53 12.04
C GLY A 74 0.14 6.80 11.17
N CYS A 75 -0.66 6.70 10.11
CA CYS A 75 -0.92 7.82 9.21
C CYS A 75 -1.57 9.00 9.94
N ILE A 76 -1.24 10.21 9.49
CA ILE A 76 -1.96 11.43 9.88
C ILE A 76 -3.21 11.53 8.98
N LEU A 77 -4.39 11.53 9.60
CA LEU A 77 -5.65 11.85 8.93
C LEU A 77 -6.19 13.14 9.52
N LEU A 78 -6.34 14.17 8.68
CA LEU A 78 -6.76 15.50 9.12
C LEU A 78 -7.82 16.07 8.17
N VAL A 79 -8.93 16.54 8.74
CA VAL A 79 -10.01 17.20 8.02
C VAL A 79 -10.20 18.58 8.62
N PHE A 80 -9.83 19.62 7.86
CA PHE A 80 -9.99 21.02 8.28
C PHE A 80 -11.37 21.59 7.96
N TRP A 81 -11.93 21.18 6.82
CA TRP A 81 -13.22 21.67 6.31
C TRP A 81 -14.12 20.48 6.00
N LEU A 82 -15.31 20.45 6.59
CA LEU A 82 -16.28 19.34 6.43
C LEU A 82 -17.05 19.41 5.11
N TYR A 83 -17.05 20.58 4.47
CA TYR A 83 -17.77 20.82 3.23
C TYR A 83 -17.11 21.94 2.43
N SER A 84 -16.91 21.71 1.13
CA SER A 84 -16.47 22.71 0.17
C SER A 84 -17.14 22.43 -1.17
N VAL A 85 -17.58 23.49 -1.84
CA VAL A 85 -18.20 23.40 -3.17
C VAL A 85 -17.33 24.17 -4.15
N VAL A 86 -17.04 23.51 -5.26
CA VAL A 86 -16.30 24.12 -6.36
C VAL A 86 -17.28 24.88 -7.27
N ASP A 87 -17.01 26.16 -7.45
CA ASP A 87 -17.64 27.10 -8.37
C ASP A 87 -16.57 27.57 -9.36
N SER A 88 -16.34 26.76 -10.38
CA SER A 88 -15.30 26.99 -11.37
C SER A 88 -15.92 27.25 -12.74
N LYS A 89 -15.36 28.22 -13.47
CA LYS A 89 -15.74 28.53 -14.86
C LYS A 89 -15.60 27.36 -15.84
N TYR A 90 -14.91 26.28 -15.45
CA TYR A 90 -14.75 25.06 -16.23
C TYR A 90 -15.81 23.98 -15.91
N ILE A 91 -16.73 24.25 -14.97
CA ILE A 91 -17.81 23.35 -14.56
C ILE A 91 -19.15 23.96 -15.01
N GLY A 92 -20.09 23.14 -15.47
CA GLY A 92 -21.32 23.59 -16.14
C GLY A 92 -22.29 24.42 -15.28
N ASN A 93 -22.15 24.42 -13.95
CA ASN A 93 -23.02 25.14 -13.01
C ASN A 93 -22.35 26.40 -12.41
N TYR A 94 -21.45 27.04 -13.16
CA TYR A 94 -20.72 28.24 -12.72
C TYR A 94 -21.66 29.43 -12.51
N ASP A 95 -21.60 30.05 -11.33
CA ASP A 95 -22.29 31.30 -11.03
C ASP A 95 -21.38 32.49 -11.36
N SER A 96 -21.69 33.22 -12.44
CA SER A 96 -20.89 34.38 -12.87
C SER A 96 -20.88 35.54 -11.87
N ASN A 97 -21.74 35.51 -10.84
CA ASN A 97 -21.77 36.52 -9.78
C ASN A 97 -20.80 36.21 -8.63
N LYS A 98 -20.16 35.03 -8.62
CA LYS A 98 -19.22 34.60 -7.58
C LYS A 98 -17.79 34.50 -8.13
N GLU A 99 -16.84 34.75 -7.24
CA GLU A 99 -15.43 34.52 -7.55
C GLU A 99 -15.18 33.03 -7.76
N SER A 100 -14.43 32.71 -8.82
CA SER A 100 -14.15 31.32 -9.16
C SER A 100 -13.21 30.70 -8.14
N ASN A 101 -13.56 29.53 -7.62
CA ASN A 101 -12.73 28.74 -6.73
C ASN A 101 -12.40 27.37 -7.35
N TYR A 102 -11.43 26.66 -6.77
CA TYR A 102 -10.91 25.39 -7.28
C TYR A 102 -10.60 24.46 -6.11
N LEU A 103 -10.82 23.16 -6.31
CA LEU A 103 -10.38 22.10 -5.39
C LEU A 103 -9.27 21.30 -6.08
N ILE A 104 -8.19 21.05 -5.35
CA ILE A 104 -7.05 20.29 -5.83
C ILE A 104 -6.93 19.02 -5.00
N TYR A 105 -6.74 17.88 -5.66
CA TYR A 105 -6.36 16.63 -5.04
C TYR A 105 -4.88 16.39 -5.33
N LEU A 106 -4.08 16.28 -4.27
CA LEU A 106 -2.67 15.97 -4.34
C LEU A 106 -2.44 14.62 -3.68
N ASP A 107 -1.73 13.74 -4.37
CA ASP A 107 -1.28 12.46 -3.86
C ASP A 107 0.24 12.35 -4.06
N VAL A 108 0.94 11.92 -3.02
CA VAL A 108 2.39 11.79 -3.06
C VAL A 108 2.74 10.37 -3.50
N ASN A 109 3.35 10.27 -4.68
CA ASN A 109 3.85 9.00 -5.20
C ASN A 109 4.87 8.40 -4.23
N ASN A 110 4.56 7.23 -3.68
CA ASN A 110 5.47 6.44 -2.85
C ASN A 110 5.95 7.16 -1.56
N LEU A 111 5.04 7.83 -0.85
CA LEU A 111 5.35 8.62 0.36
C LEU A 111 6.22 7.88 1.39
N PHE A 112 5.87 6.63 1.71
CA PHE A 112 6.55 5.87 2.77
C PHE A 112 7.97 5.43 2.42
N SER A 113 8.27 5.13 1.16
CA SER A 113 9.64 4.76 0.78
C SER A 113 10.52 5.95 0.46
N TYR A 114 9.94 7.14 0.26
CA TYR A 114 10.68 8.38 0.06
C TYR A 114 11.16 9.01 1.38
N ALA A 115 10.33 8.95 2.42
CA ALA A 115 10.60 9.52 3.74
C ALA A 115 11.61 8.67 4.53
#